data_AF-A0A9P6JPF9-F1
#
_entry.id   AF-A0A9P6JPF9-F1
#
_cell.length_a   1.000
_cell.length_b   1.000
_cell.length_c   1.000
_cell.angle_alpha   90.00
_cell.angle_beta   90.00
_cell.angle_gamma   90.00
#
_symmetry.space_group_name_H-M   'P 1'
#
loop_
_entity.id
_entity.type
_entity.pdbx_description
1 polymer ?
#
loop_
_entity_poly.entity_id
_entity_poly.type
_entity_poly.pdbx_seq_one_letter_code
_entity_poly.pdbx_strand_id
1 'polypeptide(L)'
;MPHIRSAPQDTLHTKLLFQRFNWYLSNFLYYFRVIYEVLPQDTRAKILAGSETKPMQLFSLLATNTHMRSRNDNITCARYCQGFFRFFHMHLYPHPNYPVHPRVARIDSVFPPSPSVRSVPNSAACRLVEFHQETRCRAYGCPGSIQSAGNNFQRCSHCQIVSYCGRECQTRAWRDEKFPHKRVCPIIRLLIDTAGGLDMFVNKPSPNFKIRLPGGPHALTPFVIQKWEAANVDRDLIQYVHDWNRWVTMHPDRNMPVGRGADQSHATAIALCQQEFDRFTEPMPRGL
;
A
#
# COMPACT_ATOMS: atom_id res chain seq x y z
N MET A 1 39.27 43.84 14.46
CA MET A 1 38.57 42.81 13.66
C MET A 1 37.66 43.52 12.65
N PRO A 2 37.80 43.28 11.34
CA PRO A 2 36.98 43.96 10.36
C PRO A 2 35.56 43.38 10.35
N HIS A 3 34.57 44.27 10.48
CA HIS A 3 33.15 43.93 10.27
C HIS A 3 32.91 43.57 8.80
N ILE A 4 32.76 42.28 8.51
CA ILE A 4 32.24 41.81 7.22
C ILE A 4 30.78 42.24 7.14
N ARG A 5 30.50 43.32 6.43
CA ARG A 5 29.12 43.72 6.08
C ARG A 5 28.61 42.72 5.05
N SER A 6 27.71 41.82 5.45
CA SER A 6 26.99 40.94 4.53
C SER A 6 26.19 41.80 3.54
N ALA A 7 26.49 41.66 2.24
CA ALA A 7 25.87 42.47 1.20
C ALA A 7 24.36 42.19 1.08
N PRO A 8 23.49 43.22 1.00
CA PRO A 8 22.03 43.07 0.93
C PRO A 8 21.49 42.56 -0.43
N GLN A 9 22.37 42.22 -1.37
CA GLN A 9 22.00 41.81 -2.73
C GLN A 9 21.44 40.38 -2.84
N ASP A 10 21.55 39.55 -1.81
CA ASP A 10 21.09 38.15 -1.89
C ASP A 10 19.57 37.98 -1.58
N THR A 11 18.89 39.05 -1.15
CA THR A 11 17.50 38.92 -0.67
C THR A 11 16.48 38.75 -1.79
N LEU A 12 16.63 39.44 -2.93
CA LEU A 12 15.71 39.29 -4.06
C LEU A 12 15.92 37.95 -4.80
N HIS A 13 17.17 37.58 -5.05
CA HIS A 13 17.49 36.31 -5.70
C HIS A 13 17.02 35.12 -4.84
N THR A 14 17.31 35.13 -3.54
CA THR A 14 16.83 34.12 -2.61
C THR A 14 15.30 34.06 -2.57
N LYS A 15 14.60 35.21 -2.58
CA LYS A 15 13.12 35.25 -2.66
C LYS A 15 12.59 34.62 -3.94
N LEU A 16 13.17 34.92 -5.11
CA LEU A 16 12.76 34.35 -6.38
C LEU A 16 13.03 32.84 -6.46
N LEU A 17 14.19 32.39 -5.98
CA LEU A 17 14.51 30.97 -5.87
C LEU A 17 13.52 30.24 -4.94
N PHE A 18 13.17 30.87 -3.82
CA PHE A 18 12.20 30.33 -2.87
C PHE A 18 10.80 30.21 -3.48
N GLN A 19 10.32 31.25 -4.17
CA GLN A 19 9.05 31.23 -4.87
C GLN A 19 9.03 30.13 -5.95
N ARG A 20 10.09 30.04 -6.75
CA ARG A 20 10.24 29.03 -7.79
C ARG A 20 10.25 27.62 -7.20
N PHE A 21 10.98 27.40 -6.11
CA PHE A 21 10.98 26.13 -5.38
C PHE A 21 9.59 25.75 -4.89
N ASN A 22 8.86 26.67 -4.24
CA ASN A 22 7.51 26.41 -3.74
C ASN A 22 6.50 26.13 -4.86
N TRP A 23 6.63 26.80 -6.01
CA TRP A 23 5.81 26.52 -7.18
C TRP A 23 6.04 25.09 -7.68
N TYR A 24 7.30 24.71 -7.93
CA TYR A 24 7.64 23.35 -8.35
C TYR A 24 7.17 22.32 -7.34
N LEU A 25 7.38 22.59 -6.06
CA LEU A 25 6.99 21.69 -4.99
C LEU A 25 5.47 21.51 -4.89
N SER A 26 4.68 22.56 -5.12
CA SER A 26 3.21 22.49 -5.09
C SER A 26 2.68 21.66 -6.25
N ASN A 27 3.18 21.89 -7.46
CA ASN A 27 2.87 21.05 -8.62
C ASN A 27 3.31 19.61 -8.37
N PHE A 28 4.47 19.41 -7.74
CA PHE A 28 5.00 18.07 -7.45
C PHE A 28 4.11 17.32 -6.47
N LEU A 29 3.64 17.98 -5.41
CA LEU A 29 2.64 17.40 -4.52
C LEU A 29 1.34 17.05 -5.25
N TYR A 30 0.89 17.92 -6.15
CA TYR A 30 -0.32 17.67 -6.94
C TYR A 30 -0.16 16.44 -7.84
N TYR A 31 0.96 16.33 -8.55
CA TYR A 31 1.30 15.15 -9.35
C TYR A 31 1.25 13.86 -8.53
N PHE A 32 1.88 13.86 -7.35
CA PHE A 32 1.86 12.69 -6.48
C PHE A 32 0.50 12.41 -5.85
N ARG A 33 -0.31 13.43 -5.61
CA ARG A 33 -1.70 13.28 -5.20
C ARG A 33 -2.49 12.55 -6.29
N VAL A 34 -2.33 12.95 -7.56
CA VAL A 34 -2.98 12.27 -8.69
C VAL A 34 -2.52 10.82 -8.76
N ILE A 35 -1.21 10.56 -8.72
CA ILE A 35 -0.68 9.20 -8.68
C ILE A 35 -1.34 8.44 -7.54
N TYR A 36 -1.21 8.92 -6.30
CA TYR A 36 -1.54 8.16 -5.11
C TYR A 36 -3.04 7.97 -4.90
N GLU A 37 -3.86 9.01 -5.11
CA GLU A 37 -5.28 9.04 -4.77
C GLU A 37 -6.20 8.73 -5.96
N VAL A 38 -5.77 9.02 -7.20
CA VAL A 38 -6.64 8.92 -8.38
C VAL A 38 -6.31 7.68 -9.21
N LEU A 39 -5.03 7.35 -9.40
CA LEU A 39 -4.66 6.26 -10.30
C LEU A 39 -4.91 4.87 -9.69
N PRO A 40 -5.34 3.90 -10.52
CA PRO A 40 -5.39 2.49 -10.14
C PRO A 40 -4.06 1.98 -9.56
N GLN A 41 -4.12 1.01 -8.64
CA GLN A 41 -2.95 0.48 -7.94
C GLN A 41 -1.87 -0.05 -8.89
N ASP A 42 -2.28 -0.72 -9.95
CA ASP A 42 -1.43 -1.25 -11.01
C ASP A 42 -0.71 -0.14 -11.80
N THR A 43 -1.42 0.93 -12.15
CA THR A 43 -0.87 2.07 -12.87
C THR A 43 0.17 2.80 -12.01
N ARG A 44 -0.13 2.99 -10.71
CA ARG A 44 0.83 3.53 -9.73
C ARG A 44 2.12 2.72 -9.66
N ALA A 45 1.99 1.40 -9.58
CA ALA A 45 3.15 0.50 -9.48
C ALA A 45 4.03 0.58 -10.74
N LYS A 46 3.43 0.66 -11.93
CA LYS A 46 4.16 0.81 -13.20
C LYS A 46 4.89 2.16 -13.29
N ILE A 47 4.22 3.27 -12.98
CA ILE A 47 4.81 4.63 -13.03
C ILE A 47 6.05 4.74 -12.14
N LEU A 48 6.01 4.08 -10.98
CA LEU A 48 7.06 4.17 -9.96
C LEU A 48 8.04 3.01 -10.00
N ALA A 49 7.89 2.07 -10.94
CA ALA A 49 8.77 0.91 -11.07
C ALA A 49 10.23 1.36 -11.26
N GLY A 50 11.15 0.80 -10.47
CA GLY A 50 12.58 1.16 -10.47
C GLY A 50 12.90 2.50 -9.81
N SER A 51 11.91 3.16 -9.22
CA SER A 51 12.07 4.43 -8.49
C SER A 51 11.34 4.44 -7.15
N GLU A 52 10.94 3.29 -6.63
CA GLU A 52 10.03 3.11 -5.50
C GLU A 52 10.48 3.87 -4.24
N THR A 53 11.79 3.93 -4.01
CA THR A 53 12.41 4.60 -2.86
C THR A 53 12.49 6.12 -3.02
N LYS A 54 12.49 6.64 -4.25
CA LYS A 54 12.70 8.08 -4.54
C LYS A 54 11.55 8.95 -4.02
N PRO A 55 10.26 8.64 -4.29
CA PRO A 55 9.15 9.36 -3.68
C PRO A 55 9.25 9.41 -2.16
N MET A 56 9.61 8.30 -1.55
CA MET A 56 9.75 8.20 -0.10
C MET A 56 10.84 9.13 0.45
N GLN A 57 12.05 9.06 -0.11
CA GLN A 57 13.16 9.93 0.28
C GLN A 57 12.80 11.39 0.12
N LEU A 58 12.13 11.73 -0.99
CA LEU A 58 11.69 13.09 -1.25
C LEU A 58 10.62 13.56 -0.27
N PHE A 59 9.55 12.79 -0.03
CA PHE A 59 8.55 13.17 0.97
C PHE A 59 9.09 13.21 2.39
N SER A 60 10.06 12.35 2.71
CA SER A 60 10.80 12.38 3.96
C SER A 60 11.56 13.70 4.12
N LEU A 61 12.32 14.11 3.09
CA LEU A 61 13.03 15.39 3.06
C LEU A 61 12.06 16.57 3.15
N LEU A 62 10.96 16.55 2.39
CA LEU A 62 9.95 17.61 2.42
C LEU A 62 9.26 17.72 3.79
N ALA A 63 9.09 16.61 4.51
CA ALA A 63 8.54 16.62 5.86
C ALA A 63 9.49 17.20 6.92
N THR A 64 10.81 17.24 6.66
CA THR A 64 11.79 17.91 7.56
C THR A 64 11.66 19.42 7.53
N ASN A 65 11.18 19.99 6.41
CA ASN A 65 11.29 21.41 6.17
C ASN A 65 10.11 22.18 6.80
N THR A 66 10.24 22.46 8.09
CA THR A 66 9.22 23.19 8.87
C THR A 66 9.10 24.67 8.48
N HIS A 67 10.11 25.24 7.84
CA HIS A 67 10.15 26.66 7.47
C HIS A 67 9.45 26.95 6.14
N MET A 68 9.27 25.95 5.28
CA MET A 68 8.77 26.16 3.93
C MET A 68 7.26 26.01 3.78
N ARG A 69 6.54 25.44 4.77
CA ARG A 69 5.16 25.01 4.55
C ARG A 69 4.22 25.16 5.73
N SER A 70 2.93 25.11 5.42
CA SER A 70 1.88 24.97 6.43
C SER A 70 2.07 23.66 7.21
N ARG A 71 1.60 23.62 8.46
CA ARG A 71 1.57 22.38 9.26
C ARG A 71 0.85 21.23 8.52
N ASN A 72 -0.13 21.55 7.67
CA ASN A 72 -0.90 20.58 6.91
C ASN A 72 -0.07 19.90 5.82
N ASP A 73 0.76 20.64 5.08
CA ASP A 73 1.58 20.07 4.00
C ASP A 73 2.60 19.07 4.54
N ASN A 74 3.17 19.34 5.72
CA ASN A 74 4.10 18.43 6.38
C ASN A 74 3.42 17.11 6.78
N ILE A 75 2.16 17.17 7.22
CA ILE A 75 1.36 15.98 7.53
C ILE A 75 1.03 15.22 6.23
N THR A 76 0.64 15.93 5.18
CA THR A 76 0.34 15.34 3.87
C THR A 76 1.56 14.63 3.28
N CYS A 77 2.75 15.26 3.29
CA CYS A 77 4.00 14.64 2.85
C CYS A 77 4.30 13.38 3.66
N ALA A 78 4.15 13.44 4.98
CA ALA A 78 4.41 12.28 5.83
C ALA A 78 3.42 11.12 5.56
N ARG A 79 2.15 11.43 5.26
CA ARG A 79 1.14 10.44 4.84
C ARG A 79 1.47 9.81 3.49
N TYR A 80 1.86 10.60 2.49
CA TYR A 80 2.28 10.05 1.19
C TYR A 80 3.53 9.19 1.32
N CYS A 81 4.52 9.62 2.11
CA CYS A 81 5.72 8.83 2.40
C CYS A 81 5.36 7.46 2.99
N GLN A 82 4.53 7.44 4.04
CA GLN A 82 4.05 6.19 4.65
C GLN A 82 3.23 5.35 3.66
N GLY A 83 2.40 6.00 2.84
CA GLY A 83 1.63 5.36 1.77
C GLY A 83 2.53 4.60 0.80
N PHE A 84 3.57 5.25 0.28
CA PHE A 84 4.55 4.60 -0.62
C PHE A 84 5.35 3.51 0.07
N PHE A 85 5.80 3.75 1.31
CA PHE A 85 6.50 2.76 2.13
C PHE A 85 5.71 1.44 2.23
N ARG A 86 4.39 1.55 2.35
CA ARG A 86 3.49 0.40 2.47
C ARG A 86 3.10 -0.19 1.15
N PHE A 87 2.78 0.65 0.18
CA PHE A 87 2.41 0.26 -1.16
C PHE A 87 3.47 -0.65 -1.80
N PHE A 88 4.75 -0.31 -1.61
CA PHE A 88 5.87 -1.11 -2.12
C PHE A 88 6.38 -2.15 -1.13
N HIS A 89 5.65 -2.40 -0.04
CA HIS A 89 6.00 -3.37 0.99
C HIS A 89 7.41 -3.18 1.59
N MET A 90 7.95 -1.96 1.57
CA MET A 90 9.28 -1.64 2.10
C MET A 90 9.37 -1.76 3.63
N HIS A 91 8.22 -1.86 4.31
CA HIS A 91 8.10 -2.20 5.73
C HIS A 91 8.29 -3.69 6.04
N LEU A 92 8.29 -4.56 5.02
CA LEU A 92 8.56 -5.98 5.17
C LEU A 92 10.05 -6.25 4.98
N TYR A 93 10.54 -7.33 5.58
CA TYR A 93 11.92 -7.76 5.41
C TYR A 93 12.14 -8.36 4.01
N PRO A 94 13.29 -8.08 3.34
CA PRO A 94 14.35 -7.17 3.78
C PRO A 94 13.96 -5.69 3.58
N HIS A 95 14.07 -4.89 4.64
CA HIS A 95 13.77 -3.47 4.55
C HIS A 95 14.94 -2.73 3.89
N PRO A 96 14.68 -1.77 3.00
CA PRO A 96 15.77 -0.94 2.50
C PRO A 96 16.33 -0.08 3.63
N ASN A 97 17.66 0.05 3.71
CA ASN A 97 18.32 0.88 4.72
C ASN A 97 18.42 2.33 4.25
N TYR A 98 17.39 3.13 4.47
CA TYR A 98 17.45 4.58 4.27
C TYR A 98 16.78 5.35 5.41
N PRO A 99 17.24 6.57 5.71
CA PRO A 99 16.65 7.40 6.75
C PRO A 99 15.25 7.89 6.34
N VAL A 100 14.27 7.69 7.22
CA VAL A 100 12.93 8.28 7.10
C VAL A 100 12.71 9.32 8.17
N HIS A 101 11.95 10.36 7.85
CA HIS A 101 11.62 11.43 8.77
C HIS A 101 10.90 10.88 10.01
N PRO A 102 11.21 11.34 11.25
CA PRO A 102 10.59 10.80 12.47
C PRO A 102 9.05 10.85 12.48
N ARG A 103 8.46 11.86 11.83
CA ARG A 103 6.99 11.93 11.67
C ARG A 103 6.43 10.83 10.78
N VAL A 104 7.16 10.40 9.75
CA VAL A 104 6.78 9.24 8.91
C VAL A 104 6.82 7.98 9.76
N ALA A 105 7.92 7.74 10.48
CA ALA A 105 8.04 6.62 11.41
C ALA A 105 6.92 6.61 12.47
N ARG A 106 6.57 7.79 13.00
CA ARG A 106 5.46 7.95 13.95
C ARG A 106 4.11 7.60 13.34
N ILE A 107 3.80 8.11 12.15
CA ILE A 107 2.54 7.76 11.44
C ILE A 107 2.51 6.26 11.15
N ASP A 108 3.65 5.69 10.72
CA ASP A 108 3.76 4.27 10.42
C ASP A 108 3.55 3.38 11.65
N SER A 109 4.07 3.80 12.81
CA SER A 109 3.94 3.08 14.07
C SER A 109 2.48 2.91 14.55
N VAL A 110 1.58 3.81 14.11
CA VAL A 110 0.17 3.80 14.51
C VAL A 110 -0.69 2.94 13.57
N PHE A 111 -0.22 2.60 12.36
CA PHE A 111 -1.16 2.21 11.32
C PHE A 111 -0.65 1.16 10.33
N PRO A 112 -1.12 -0.09 10.41
CA PRO A 112 -1.43 -0.81 11.62
C PRO A 112 -0.12 -1.30 12.27
N PRO A 113 -0.17 -1.75 13.54
CA PRO A 113 1.01 -2.28 14.22
C PRO A 113 1.70 -3.34 13.36
N SER A 114 3.03 -3.41 13.46
CA SER A 114 3.83 -4.47 12.85
C SER A 114 3.11 -5.81 13.06
N PRO A 115 3.06 -6.72 12.07
CA PRO A 115 2.52 -8.06 12.26
C PRO A 115 3.07 -8.75 13.52
N SER A 116 4.30 -8.41 13.93
CA SER A 116 4.92 -8.92 15.17
C SER A 116 4.31 -8.38 16.47
N VAL A 117 3.53 -7.31 16.42
CA VAL A 117 2.89 -6.67 17.58
C VAL A 117 1.41 -7.03 17.67
N ARG A 118 0.80 -7.55 16.60
CA ARG A 118 -0.59 -7.98 16.59
C ARG A 118 -0.74 -9.32 17.30
N SER A 119 -1.84 -9.48 18.04
CA SER A 119 -2.26 -10.79 18.51
C SER A 119 -2.57 -11.70 17.32
N VAL A 120 -2.44 -13.01 17.52
CA VAL A 120 -2.72 -14.02 16.49
C VAL A 120 -4.11 -13.87 15.87
N PRO A 121 -5.20 -13.66 16.63
CA PRO A 121 -6.53 -13.39 16.06
C PRO A 121 -6.57 -12.14 15.18
N ASN A 122 -5.92 -11.07 15.61
CA ASN A 122 -5.90 -9.82 14.84
C ASN A 122 -5.14 -9.98 13.52
N SER A 123 -3.97 -10.63 13.57
CA SER A 123 -3.21 -10.96 12.37
C SER A 123 -4.01 -11.86 11.43
N ALA A 124 -4.67 -12.91 11.93
CA ALA A 124 -5.50 -13.80 11.11
C ALA A 124 -6.66 -13.04 10.44
N ALA A 125 -7.45 -12.28 11.20
CA ALA A 125 -8.57 -11.51 10.69
C ALA A 125 -8.14 -10.48 9.64
N CYS A 126 -7.09 -9.69 9.93
CA CYS A 126 -6.54 -8.73 8.97
C CYS A 126 -6.13 -9.39 7.65
N ARG A 127 -5.46 -10.55 7.73
CA ARG A 127 -4.99 -11.26 6.53
C ARG A 127 -6.13 -11.85 5.72
N LEU A 128 -7.21 -12.31 6.33
CA LEU A 128 -8.39 -12.77 5.58
C LEU A 128 -9.02 -11.64 4.76
N VAL A 129 -9.11 -10.44 5.33
CA VAL A 129 -9.57 -9.23 4.61
C VAL A 129 -8.62 -8.91 3.45
N GLU A 130 -7.31 -8.88 3.71
CA GLU A 130 -6.30 -8.64 2.67
C GLU A 130 -6.35 -9.70 1.57
N PHE A 131 -6.58 -10.97 1.92
CA PHE A 131 -6.61 -12.07 0.95
C PHE A 131 -7.76 -11.95 -0.03
N HIS A 132 -8.90 -11.46 0.43
CA HIS A 132 -10.02 -11.16 -0.46
C HIS A 132 -9.69 -10.02 -1.43
N GLN A 133 -9.01 -8.98 -0.94
CA GLN A 133 -8.76 -7.73 -1.69
C GLN A 133 -7.52 -7.81 -2.58
N GLU A 134 -6.55 -8.63 -2.23
CA GLU A 134 -5.30 -8.74 -2.96
C GLU A 134 -5.51 -9.35 -4.34
N THR A 135 -4.78 -8.78 -5.30
CA THR A 135 -4.73 -9.17 -6.70
C THR A 135 -3.55 -10.13 -6.96
N ARG A 136 -3.21 -10.99 -5.99
CA ARG A 136 -2.07 -11.92 -6.02
C ARG A 136 -2.49 -13.38 -5.83
N CYS A 137 -1.83 -14.29 -6.56
CA CYS A 137 -2.11 -15.71 -6.48
C CYS A 137 -1.63 -16.25 -5.13
N ARG A 138 -2.46 -17.09 -4.49
CA ARG A 138 -2.17 -17.67 -3.18
C ARG A 138 -1.60 -19.08 -3.21
N ALA A 139 -1.28 -19.59 -4.40
CA ALA A 139 -0.42 -20.77 -4.47
C ALA A 139 0.98 -20.39 -3.99
N TYR A 140 1.53 -21.18 -3.06
CA TYR A 140 2.90 -21.02 -2.59
C TYR A 140 3.86 -21.00 -3.80
N GLY A 141 4.77 -20.03 -3.81
CA GLY A 141 5.75 -19.84 -4.89
C GLY A 141 5.23 -19.30 -6.22
N CYS A 142 3.93 -18.98 -6.35
CA CYS A 142 3.43 -18.38 -7.58
C CYS A 142 3.71 -16.87 -7.62
N PRO A 143 4.44 -16.35 -8.63
CA PRO A 143 4.63 -14.90 -8.81
C PRO A 143 3.41 -14.23 -9.45
N GLY A 144 2.37 -14.99 -9.78
CA GLY A 144 1.21 -14.52 -10.51
C GLY A 144 0.48 -13.39 -9.79
N SER A 145 0.42 -12.23 -10.44
CA SER A 145 -0.43 -11.09 -10.09
C SER A 145 -1.51 -10.90 -11.17
N ILE A 146 -2.53 -10.08 -10.88
CA ILE A 146 -3.54 -9.73 -11.89
C ILE A 146 -2.91 -9.16 -13.17
N GLN A 147 -1.74 -8.54 -13.05
CA GLN A 147 -0.99 -7.99 -14.18
C GLN A 147 -0.36 -9.09 -15.04
N SER A 148 0.21 -10.14 -14.42
CA SER A 148 0.90 -11.19 -15.17
C SER A 148 -0.05 -12.23 -15.77
N ALA A 149 -1.22 -12.44 -15.17
CA ALA A 149 -2.15 -13.47 -15.63
C ALA A 149 -3.06 -13.02 -16.78
N GLY A 150 -3.19 -11.70 -17.01
CA GLY A 150 -4.06 -11.13 -18.05
C GLY A 150 -5.57 -11.36 -17.83
N ASN A 151 -5.95 -12.13 -16.80
CA ASN A 151 -7.31 -12.54 -16.50
C ASN A 151 -7.65 -12.27 -15.03
N ASN A 152 -8.94 -12.16 -14.74
CA ASN A 152 -9.44 -12.10 -13.37
C ASN A 152 -9.08 -13.38 -12.61
N PHE A 153 -8.61 -13.22 -11.38
CA PHE A 153 -8.28 -14.37 -10.54
C PHE A 153 -9.51 -15.15 -10.14
N GLN A 154 -9.36 -16.47 -10.20
CA GLN A 154 -10.39 -17.41 -9.78
C GLN A 154 -10.31 -17.56 -8.26
N ARG A 155 -11.39 -17.19 -7.57
CA ARG A 155 -11.51 -17.44 -6.13
C ARG A 155 -11.89 -18.88 -5.88
N CYS A 156 -11.43 -19.44 -4.76
CA CYS A 156 -11.90 -20.73 -4.29
C CYS A 156 -13.42 -20.67 -4.10
N SER A 157 -14.16 -21.56 -4.76
CA SER A 157 -15.62 -21.58 -4.71
C SER A 157 -16.18 -21.87 -3.30
N HIS A 158 -15.39 -22.51 -2.45
CA HIS A 158 -15.83 -22.88 -1.09
C HIS A 158 -15.61 -21.75 -0.08
N CYS A 159 -14.37 -21.29 0.14
CA CYS A 159 -14.11 -20.22 1.12
C CYS A 159 -14.28 -18.80 0.58
N GLN A 160 -14.24 -18.60 -0.74
CA GLN A 160 -14.39 -17.30 -1.41
C GLN A 160 -13.39 -16.19 -1.00
N ILE A 161 -12.38 -16.50 -0.18
CA ILE A 161 -11.33 -15.55 0.21
C ILE A 161 -10.09 -15.67 -0.68
N VAL A 162 -9.69 -16.90 -0.98
CA VAL A 162 -8.38 -17.19 -1.58
C VAL A 162 -8.47 -17.16 -3.10
N SER A 163 -7.59 -16.36 -3.72
CA SER A 163 -7.56 -16.14 -5.17
C SER A 163 -6.38 -16.86 -5.83
N TYR A 164 -6.61 -17.43 -7.01
CA TYR A 164 -5.62 -18.15 -7.80
C TYR A 164 -5.53 -17.63 -9.23
N CYS A 165 -4.35 -17.81 -9.83
CA CYS A 165 -4.11 -17.52 -11.23
C CYS A 165 -5.01 -18.36 -12.16
N GLY A 166 -5.36 -19.57 -11.72
CA GLY A 166 -6.16 -20.55 -12.44
C GLY A 166 -6.19 -21.90 -11.71
N ARG A 167 -6.78 -22.92 -12.34
CA ARG A 167 -6.99 -24.26 -11.76
C ARG A 167 -5.70 -24.99 -11.37
N GLU A 168 -4.61 -24.78 -12.11
CA GLU A 168 -3.31 -25.37 -11.81
C GLU A 168 -2.75 -24.85 -10.47
N CYS A 169 -2.71 -23.52 -10.32
CA CYS A 169 -2.34 -22.85 -9.06
C CYS A 169 -3.19 -23.34 -7.88
N GLN A 170 -4.51 -23.45 -8.09
CA GLN A 170 -5.43 -23.95 -7.06
C GLN A 170 -5.13 -25.41 -6.69
N THR A 171 -4.87 -26.27 -7.67
CA THR A 171 -4.57 -27.70 -7.44
C THR A 171 -3.24 -27.87 -6.70
N ARG A 172 -2.23 -27.07 -7.04
CA ARG A 172 -0.94 -27.04 -6.33
C ARG A 172 -1.14 -26.59 -4.88
N ALA A 173 -1.87 -25.50 -4.64
CA ALA A 173 -2.18 -25.04 -3.29
C ALA A 173 -3.01 -26.08 -2.49
N TRP A 174 -3.91 -26.80 -3.17
CA TRP A 174 -4.71 -27.87 -2.56
C TRP A 174 -3.87 -29.02 -2.01
N ARG A 175 -2.75 -29.31 -2.68
CA ARG A 175 -1.81 -30.40 -2.37
C ARG A 175 -0.51 -29.91 -1.72
N ASP A 176 -0.44 -28.65 -1.27
CA ASP A 176 0.75 -28.11 -0.61
C ASP A 176 1.18 -29.00 0.56
N GLU A 177 2.48 -29.26 0.68
CA GLU A 177 3.01 -30.24 1.64
C GLU A 177 2.85 -29.74 3.09
N LYS A 178 3.09 -28.44 3.31
CA LYS A 178 3.13 -27.87 4.65
C LYS A 178 1.76 -27.40 5.11
N PHE A 179 1.06 -26.67 4.26
CA PHE A 179 -0.27 -26.12 4.55
C PHE A 179 -1.21 -26.31 3.35
N PRO A 180 -1.69 -27.55 3.11
CA PRO A 180 -2.58 -27.84 2.00
C PRO A 180 -3.89 -27.06 2.17
N HIS A 181 -4.29 -26.33 1.13
CA HIS A 181 -5.53 -25.55 1.16
C HIS A 181 -6.75 -26.41 1.47
N LYS A 182 -6.74 -27.71 1.14
CA LYS A 182 -7.81 -28.65 1.50
C LYS A 182 -8.13 -28.69 3.01
N ARG A 183 -7.11 -28.48 3.86
CA ARG A 183 -7.26 -28.42 5.33
C ARG A 183 -7.64 -27.01 5.79
N VAL A 184 -7.01 -25.99 5.21
CA VAL A 184 -7.23 -24.60 5.60
C VAL A 184 -8.59 -24.06 5.16
N CYS A 185 -9.07 -24.48 3.98
CA CYS A 185 -10.30 -23.98 3.36
C CYS A 185 -11.55 -24.08 4.25
N PRO A 186 -11.87 -25.24 4.87
CA PRO A 186 -13.01 -25.34 5.79
C PRO A 186 -12.81 -24.50 7.06
N ILE A 187 -11.58 -24.34 7.56
CA ILE A 187 -11.28 -23.49 8.72
C ILE A 187 -11.55 -22.03 8.39
N ILE A 188 -11.07 -21.54 7.24
CA ILE A 188 -11.39 -20.18 6.76
C ILE A 188 -12.89 -19.99 6.66
N ARG A 189 -13.61 -20.97 6.10
CA ARG A 189 -15.07 -20.89 5.95
C ARG A 189 -15.76 -20.76 7.30
N LEU A 190 -15.40 -21.60 8.26
CA LEU A 190 -15.88 -21.52 9.64
C LEU A 190 -15.65 -20.12 10.22
N LEU A 191 -14.41 -19.61 10.15
CA LEU A 191 -14.07 -18.29 10.70
C LEU A 191 -14.89 -17.16 10.07
N ILE A 192 -15.16 -17.23 8.76
CA ILE A 192 -16.00 -16.25 8.05
C ILE A 192 -17.44 -16.34 8.52
N ASP A 193 -18.01 -17.54 8.55
CA ASP A 193 -19.40 -17.75 8.94
C ASP A 193 -19.63 -17.29 10.39
N THR A 194 -18.71 -17.63 11.30
CA THR A 194 -18.77 -17.17 12.70
C THR A 194 -18.65 -15.65 12.84
N ALA A 195 -17.88 -14.99 11.99
CA ALA A 195 -17.75 -13.53 12.01
C ALA A 195 -19.02 -12.80 11.54
N GLY A 196 -19.99 -13.50 10.93
CA GLY A 196 -21.20 -12.91 10.34
C GLY A 196 -21.25 -12.97 8.82
N GLY A 197 -20.43 -13.83 8.20
CA GLY A 197 -20.43 -14.06 6.74
C GLY A 197 -19.40 -13.22 5.99
N LEU A 198 -19.39 -13.41 4.66
CA LEU A 198 -18.36 -12.84 3.77
C LEU A 198 -18.37 -11.31 3.76
N ASP A 199 -19.54 -10.68 3.98
CA ASP A 199 -19.70 -9.22 3.98
C ASP A 199 -18.84 -8.51 5.03
N MET A 200 -18.43 -9.21 6.09
CA MET A 200 -17.48 -8.68 7.08
C MET A 200 -16.04 -8.55 6.54
N PHE A 201 -15.74 -9.24 5.45
CA PHE A 201 -14.42 -9.28 4.81
C PHE A 201 -14.40 -8.63 3.43
N VAL A 202 -15.57 -8.48 2.79
CA VAL A 202 -15.68 -7.74 1.53
C VAL A 202 -15.90 -6.27 1.83
N ASN A 203 -14.93 -5.43 1.47
CA ASN A 203 -15.13 -3.98 1.40
C ASN A 203 -16.02 -3.61 0.20
N LYS A 204 -17.21 -4.22 0.08
CA LYS A 204 -18.23 -3.66 -0.78
C LYS A 204 -18.87 -2.54 0.01
N PRO A 205 -18.80 -1.28 -0.47
CA PRO A 205 -19.71 -0.27 0.07
C PRO A 205 -21.10 -0.81 -0.17
N SER A 206 -21.76 -1.32 0.87
CA SER A 206 -23.17 -1.64 0.78
C SER A 206 -23.85 -0.37 0.29
N PRO A 207 -24.77 -0.44 -0.69
CA PRO A 207 -25.46 0.75 -1.18
C PRO A 207 -26.17 1.51 -0.05
N ASN A 208 -26.49 0.82 1.06
CA ASN A 208 -27.10 1.40 2.25
C ASN A 208 -26.10 1.85 3.32
N PHE A 209 -24.82 1.51 3.20
CA PHE A 209 -23.77 1.86 4.15
C PHE A 209 -22.85 2.93 3.56
N LYS A 210 -23.32 4.19 3.55
CA LYS A 210 -22.57 5.35 3.04
C LYS A 210 -21.39 5.76 3.92
N ILE A 211 -21.21 5.14 5.08
CA ILE A 211 -20.12 5.47 6.01
C ILE A 211 -18.90 4.65 5.63
N ARG A 212 -17.94 5.28 4.95
CA ARG A 212 -16.56 4.75 4.93
C ARG A 212 -16.06 4.82 6.36
N LEU A 213 -15.93 3.66 7.01
CA LEU A 213 -15.37 3.62 8.36
C LEU A 213 -13.94 4.22 8.31
N PRO A 214 -13.63 5.19 9.18
CA PRO A 214 -12.26 5.65 9.34
C PRO A 214 -11.41 4.46 9.80
N GLY A 215 -10.37 4.11 9.04
CA GLY A 215 -9.51 2.95 9.32
C GLY A 215 -9.36 1.95 8.17
N GLY A 216 -10.13 2.10 7.10
CA GLY A 216 -9.98 1.29 5.90
C GLY A 216 -10.40 -0.18 6.10
N PRO A 217 -9.86 -1.14 5.32
CA PRO A 217 -10.30 -2.54 5.33
C PRO A 217 -10.21 -3.23 6.70
N HIS A 218 -9.35 -2.75 7.59
CA HIS A 218 -9.16 -3.35 8.92
C HIS A 218 -10.11 -2.82 9.98
N ALA A 219 -10.95 -1.81 9.69
CA ALA A 219 -11.84 -1.20 10.67
C ALA A 219 -12.81 -2.21 11.31
N LEU A 220 -13.17 -3.28 10.60
CA LEU A 220 -14.04 -4.34 11.11
C LEU A 220 -13.30 -5.44 11.91
N THR A 221 -11.97 -5.42 11.93
CA THR A 221 -11.17 -6.48 12.60
C THR A 221 -11.52 -6.65 14.09
N PRO A 222 -11.68 -5.59 14.90
CA PRO A 222 -12.08 -5.75 16.30
C PRO A 222 -13.44 -6.46 16.46
N PHE A 223 -14.41 -6.18 15.58
CA PHE A 223 -15.73 -6.82 15.61
C PHE A 223 -15.65 -8.30 15.21
N VAL A 224 -14.83 -8.63 14.21
CA VAL A 224 -14.56 -10.03 13.82
C VAL A 224 -13.98 -10.82 14.99
N ILE A 225 -12.97 -10.26 15.68
CA ILE A 225 -12.35 -10.92 16.85
C ILE A 225 -13.38 -11.10 17.96
N GLN A 226 -14.16 -10.07 18.29
CA GLN A 226 -15.20 -10.15 19.31
C GLN A 226 -16.22 -11.26 19.00
N LYS A 227 -16.60 -11.42 17.72
CA LYS A 227 -17.49 -12.50 17.28
C LYS A 227 -16.87 -13.89 17.44
N TRP A 228 -15.58 -14.05 17.09
CA TRP A 228 -14.85 -15.30 17.31
C TRP A 228 -14.75 -15.66 18.79
N GLU A 229 -14.45 -14.68 19.64
CA GLU A 229 -14.38 -14.86 21.09
C GLU A 229 -15.75 -15.23 21.67
N ALA A 230 -16.82 -14.54 21.29
CA ALA A 230 -18.18 -14.83 21.75
C ALA A 230 -18.67 -16.23 21.32
N ALA A 231 -18.20 -16.73 20.17
CA ALA A 231 -18.52 -18.06 19.68
C ALA A 231 -17.57 -19.16 20.20
N ASN A 232 -16.62 -18.82 21.10
CA ASN A 232 -15.59 -19.73 21.59
C ASN A 232 -14.85 -20.47 20.46
N VAL A 233 -14.49 -19.75 19.39
CA VAL A 233 -13.70 -20.31 18.29
C VAL A 233 -12.36 -20.79 18.86
N ASP A 234 -12.01 -22.03 18.54
CA ASP A 234 -10.75 -22.64 18.95
C ASP A 234 -9.55 -21.81 18.49
N ARG A 235 -8.67 -21.46 19.44
CA ARG A 235 -7.47 -20.67 19.18
C ARG A 235 -6.48 -21.40 18.28
N ASP A 236 -6.45 -22.73 18.29
CA ASP A 236 -5.54 -23.51 17.45
C ASP A 236 -5.95 -23.41 15.96
N LEU A 237 -7.24 -23.28 15.68
CA LEU A 237 -7.73 -23.03 14.32
C LEU A 237 -7.31 -21.64 13.81
N ILE A 238 -7.41 -20.63 14.68
CA ILE A 238 -6.97 -19.26 14.36
C ILE A 238 -5.46 -19.24 14.15
N GLN A 239 -4.69 -19.92 15.01
CA GLN A 239 -3.24 -20.06 14.90
C GLN A 239 -2.84 -20.77 13.60
N TYR A 240 -3.54 -21.84 13.23
CA TYR A 240 -3.27 -22.57 11.99
C TYR A 240 -3.49 -21.70 10.75
N VAL A 241 -4.55 -20.89 10.72
CA VAL A 241 -4.78 -19.91 9.65
C VAL A 241 -3.71 -18.83 9.65
N HIS A 242 -3.30 -18.34 10.81
CA HIS A 242 -2.20 -17.38 10.94
C HIS A 242 -0.88 -17.92 10.36
N ASP A 243 -0.52 -19.15 10.68
CA ASP A 243 0.74 -19.76 10.23
C ASP A 243 0.71 -20.08 8.74
N TRP A 244 -0.44 -20.54 8.23
CA TRP A 244 -0.67 -20.65 6.79
C TRP A 244 -0.53 -19.29 6.08
N ASN A 245 -1.11 -18.22 6.63
CA ASN A 245 -0.99 -16.88 6.06
C ASN A 245 0.49 -16.45 5.96
N ARG A 246 1.27 -16.72 7.00
CA ARG A 246 2.71 -16.45 7.03
C ARG A 246 3.44 -17.28 5.97
N TRP A 247 3.13 -18.57 5.87
CA TRP A 247 3.72 -19.46 4.86
C TRP A 247 3.50 -18.97 3.44
N VAL A 248 2.24 -18.66 3.07
CA VAL A 248 1.95 -18.22 1.71
C VAL A 248 2.53 -16.85 1.42
N THR A 249 2.71 -15.97 2.41
CA THR A 249 3.20 -14.60 2.21
C THR A 249 4.72 -14.47 2.20
N MET A 250 5.46 -15.30 2.93
CA MET A 250 6.91 -15.17 3.11
C MET A 250 7.76 -15.88 2.03
N HIS A 251 7.20 -16.25 0.88
CA HIS A 251 7.99 -16.89 -0.17
C HIS A 251 9.04 -15.91 -0.74
N PRO A 252 10.34 -16.28 -0.85
CA PRO A 252 11.40 -15.40 -1.37
C PRO A 252 11.08 -14.81 -2.76
N ASP A 253 10.53 -15.65 -3.65
CA ASP A 253 10.12 -15.25 -5.00
C ASP A 253 8.84 -14.39 -5.08
N ARG A 254 8.23 -14.01 -3.94
CA ARG A 254 7.14 -13.01 -3.91
C ARG A 254 7.64 -11.57 -3.96
N ASN A 255 8.95 -11.36 -4.00
CA ASN A 255 9.52 -10.05 -4.32
C ASN A 255 8.95 -9.56 -5.67
N MET A 256 8.67 -8.26 -5.76
CA MET A 256 7.87 -7.67 -6.84
C MET A 256 8.33 -8.15 -8.23
N PRO A 257 7.40 -8.43 -9.16
CA PRO A 257 7.75 -8.77 -10.52
C PRO A 257 8.62 -7.65 -11.10
N VAL A 258 9.82 -8.00 -11.55
CA VAL A 258 10.68 -7.12 -12.34
C VAL A 258 9.89 -6.80 -13.60
N GLY A 259 9.36 -5.58 -13.72
CA GLY A 259 8.37 -5.21 -14.72
C GLY A 259 8.77 -5.62 -16.13
N ARG A 260 7.95 -6.44 -16.79
CA ARG A 260 8.05 -6.71 -18.23
C ARG A 260 6.71 -6.39 -18.90
N GLY A 261 6.75 -5.47 -19.86
CA GLY A 261 5.66 -5.21 -20.82
C GLY A 261 4.68 -4.09 -20.42
N ALA A 262 4.67 -3.01 -21.20
CA ALA A 262 3.69 -1.92 -21.14
C ALA A 262 2.41 -2.29 -21.93
N ASP A 263 1.22 -2.03 -21.37
CA ASP A 263 -0.09 -2.15 -22.05
C ASP A 263 -0.64 -0.78 -22.52
N GLN A 264 -1.77 -0.74 -23.22
CA GLN A 264 -2.36 0.51 -23.75
C GLN A 264 -2.91 1.45 -22.68
N SER A 265 -3.42 0.95 -21.54
CA SER A 265 -3.83 1.81 -20.42
C SER A 265 -2.65 2.55 -19.81
N HIS A 266 -1.47 1.92 -19.84
CA HIS A 266 -0.21 2.54 -19.48
C HIS A 266 0.21 3.65 -20.44
N ALA A 267 -0.05 3.54 -21.75
CA ALA A 267 0.23 4.63 -22.69
C ALA A 267 -0.57 5.89 -22.36
N THR A 268 -1.85 5.77 -21.98
CA THR A 268 -2.69 6.90 -21.55
C THR A 268 -2.21 7.49 -20.23
N ALA A 269 -1.84 6.66 -19.26
CA ALA A 269 -1.30 7.13 -17.99
C ALA A 269 0.07 7.81 -18.13
N ILE A 270 0.94 7.27 -19.00
CA ILE A 270 2.20 7.91 -19.39
C ILE A 270 1.91 9.24 -20.08
N ALA A 271 0.98 9.30 -21.03
CA ALA A 271 0.64 10.54 -21.73
C ALA A 271 0.14 11.63 -20.78
N LEU A 272 -0.69 11.28 -19.78
CA LEU A 272 -1.12 12.21 -18.73
C LEU A 272 0.04 12.67 -17.85
N CYS A 273 0.91 11.73 -17.44
CA CYS A 273 2.11 12.08 -16.66
C CYS A 273 3.07 12.96 -17.46
N GLN A 274 3.24 12.68 -18.75
CA GLN A 274 4.08 13.44 -19.66
C GLN A 274 3.50 14.83 -19.91
N GLN A 275 2.20 14.96 -20.12
CA GLN A 275 1.52 16.25 -20.26
C GLN A 275 1.73 17.14 -19.02
N GLU A 276 1.61 16.57 -17.81
CA GLU A 276 1.90 17.33 -16.59
C GLU A 276 3.40 17.63 -16.46
N PHE A 277 4.29 16.69 -16.81
CA PHE A 277 5.74 16.92 -16.82
C PHE A 277 6.15 18.00 -17.83
N ASP A 278 5.52 18.07 -18.99
CA ASP A 278 5.79 19.09 -20.00
C ASP A 278 5.42 20.48 -19.45
N ARG A 279 4.27 20.59 -18.75
CA ARG A 279 3.89 21.81 -17.99
C ARG A 279 4.91 22.18 -16.91
N PHE A 280 5.61 21.22 -16.31
CA PHE A 280 6.70 21.51 -15.37
C PHE A 280 7.92 22.13 -16.05
N THR A 281 8.20 21.75 -17.30
CA THR A 281 9.35 22.26 -18.06
C THR A 281 9.11 23.62 -18.69
N GLU A 282 7.85 24.05 -18.80
CA GLU A 282 7.51 25.39 -19.29
C GLU A 282 8.13 26.47 -18.39
N PRO A 283 8.78 27.49 -18.99
CA PRO A 283 9.31 28.61 -18.23
C PRO A 283 8.18 29.32 -17.49
N MET A 284 8.41 29.67 -16.22
CA MET A 284 7.42 30.40 -15.42
C MET A 284 6.88 31.61 -16.19
N PRO A 285 5.57 31.89 -16.14
CA PRO A 285 5.02 33.09 -16.75
C PRO A 285 5.80 34.31 -16.28
N ARG A 286 6.36 35.08 -17.22
CA ARG A 286 7.10 36.31 -16.89
C ARG A 286 6.06 37.35 -16.42
N GLY A 287 5.82 37.45 -15.11
CA GLY A 287 4.91 38.46 -14.57
C GLY A 287 4.25 38.17 -13.21
N LEU A 288 4.71 37.17 -12.46
CA LEU A 288 4.28 36.91 -11.07
C LEU A 288 5.29 37.46 -10.06
#